data_AF-A0A2D6FIZ1-F1
#
_entry.id   AF-A0A2D6FIZ1-F1
#
_cell.length_a   1.000
_cell.length_b   1.000
_cell.length_c   1.000
_cell.angle_alpha   90.00
_cell.angle_beta   90.00
_cell.angle_gamma   90.00
#
_symmetry.space_group_name_H-M   'P 1'
#
loop_
_entity.id
_entity.type
_entity.pdbx_description
1 polymer ?
#
loop_
_entity_poly.entity_id
_entity_poly.type
_entity_poly.pdbx_seq_one_letter_code
_entity_poly.pdbx_strand_id
1 'polypeptide(L)'
;MKEIKAYYAACEAIKNKFLEKYFKDYDDDFWVGDEIGDVLSVTDMFFNIDTMITLLKNNLSYDEMDDWYWWDLANHEKEGYMNLKNYIKLKL
;
A
#
# COMPACT_ATOMS: atom_id res chain seq x y z
N MET A 1 9.48 24.46 3.89
CA MET A 1 8.62 24.50 5.09
C MET A 1 8.91 23.29 5.97
N LYS A 2 8.86 23.42 7.30
CA LYS A 2 9.22 22.33 8.24
C LYS A 2 8.21 21.17 8.16
N GLU A 3 6.96 21.52 7.95
CA GLU A 3 5.79 20.64 7.85
C GLU A 3 5.93 19.67 6.68
N ILE A 4 6.33 20.18 5.51
CA ILE A 4 6.54 19.36 4.30
C ILE A 4 7.68 18.36 4.51
N LYS A 5 8.79 18.77 5.14
CA LYS A 5 9.89 17.86 5.45
C LYS A 5 9.47 16.77 6.44
N ALA A 6 8.68 17.13 7.45
CA ALA A 6 8.14 16.18 8.42
C ALA A 6 7.16 15.19 7.76
N TYR A 7 6.34 15.66 6.82
CA TYR A 7 5.45 14.82 6.03
C TYR A 7 6.23 13.79 5.22
N TYR A 8 7.22 14.22 4.41
CA TYR A 8 8.03 13.29 3.62
C TYR A 8 8.78 12.26 4.47
N ALA A 9 9.34 12.69 5.61
CA ALA A 9 9.98 11.76 6.55
C ALA A 9 8.99 10.73 7.12
N ALA A 10 7.74 11.12 7.37
CA ALA A 10 6.70 10.20 7.83
C ALA A 10 6.29 9.20 6.74
N CYS A 11 6.14 9.65 5.48
CA CYS A 11 5.83 8.80 4.34
C CYS A 11 6.92 7.74 4.12
N GLU A 12 8.21 8.13 4.15
CA GLU A 12 9.33 7.19 4.06
C GLU A 12 9.34 6.19 5.22
N ALA A 13 9.04 6.64 6.45
CA ALA A 13 8.97 5.73 7.59
C ALA A 13 7.82 4.72 7.47
N ILE A 14 6.68 5.12 6.88
CA ILE A 14 5.56 4.23 6.58
C ILE A 14 5.95 3.23 5.49
N LYS A 15 6.54 3.72 4.38
CA LYS A 15 7.06 2.91 3.28
C LYS A 15 7.98 1.81 3.79
N ASN A 16 9.00 2.15 4.57
CA ASN A 16 9.98 1.19 5.07
C ASN A 16 9.34 0.10 5.95
N LYS A 17 8.40 0.48 6.83
CA LYS A 17 7.66 -0.51 7.67
C LYS A 17 6.75 -1.41 6.84
N PHE A 18 6.14 -0.86 5.81
CA PHE A 18 5.31 -1.60 4.87
C PHE A 18 6.16 -2.63 4.12
N LEU A 19 7.26 -2.20 3.52
CA LEU A 19 8.19 -3.07 2.80
C LEU A 19 8.76 -4.16 3.70
N GLU A 20 9.26 -3.81 4.91
CA GLU A 20 9.78 -4.80 5.88
C GLU A 20 8.77 -5.89 6.24
N LYS A 21 7.48 -5.52 6.33
CA LYS A 21 6.42 -6.46 6.72
C LYS A 21 5.98 -7.37 5.57
N TYR A 22 5.84 -6.82 4.36
CA TYR A 22 5.16 -7.49 3.25
C TYR A 22 6.10 -7.95 2.14
N PHE A 23 7.22 -7.26 1.91
CA PHE A 23 8.11 -7.54 0.79
C PHE A 23 9.49 -7.92 1.34
N LYS A 24 9.74 -9.22 1.47
CA LYS A 24 11.08 -9.74 1.76
C LYS A 24 11.80 -9.99 0.45
N ASP A 25 13.05 -9.55 0.36
CA ASP A 25 13.93 -9.82 -0.78
C ASP A 25 13.36 -9.34 -2.14
N TYR A 26 12.68 -8.20 -2.17
CA TYR A 26 12.22 -7.57 -3.41
C TYR A 26 13.37 -6.83 -4.12
N ASP A 27 13.29 -6.73 -5.45
CA ASP A 27 14.38 -6.18 -6.27
C ASP A 27 14.54 -4.66 -6.11
N ASP A 28 13.45 -3.88 -6.26
CA ASP A 28 13.47 -2.43 -6.15
C ASP A 28 12.10 -1.85 -5.76
N ASP A 29 12.12 -0.66 -5.16
CA ASP A 29 10.94 0.15 -4.83
C ASP A 29 11.20 1.64 -5.11
N PHE A 30 10.18 2.35 -5.59
CA PHE A 30 10.27 3.78 -5.83
C PHE A 30 8.92 4.48 -5.72
N TRP A 31 8.96 5.77 -5.37
CA TRP A 31 7.80 6.65 -5.51
C TRP A 31 7.60 6.99 -6.98
N VAL A 32 6.40 6.76 -7.51
CA VAL A 32 6.08 7.09 -8.89
C VAL A 32 6.29 8.59 -9.11
N GLY A 33 7.08 8.94 -10.13
CA GLY A 33 7.39 10.34 -10.45
C GLY A 33 8.25 11.07 -9.41
N ASP A 34 8.94 10.36 -8.51
CA ASP A 34 9.65 10.91 -7.35
C ASP A 34 8.74 11.67 -6.36
N GLU A 35 7.43 11.37 -6.37
CA GLU A 35 6.42 12.04 -5.56
C GLU A 35 6.24 11.34 -4.20
N ILE A 36 7.09 11.71 -3.23
CA ILE A 36 7.08 11.12 -1.88
C ILE A 36 5.70 11.25 -1.22
N GLY A 37 5.12 10.10 -0.89
CA GLY A 37 3.84 10.01 -0.17
C GLY A 37 2.62 9.91 -1.07
N ASP A 38 2.79 9.83 -2.39
CA ASP A 38 1.71 9.45 -3.30
C ASP A 38 1.67 7.93 -3.51
N VAL A 39 2.05 7.44 -4.69
CA VAL A 39 2.04 6.03 -5.05
C VAL A 39 3.44 5.43 -4.96
N LEU A 40 3.57 4.38 -4.15
CA LEU A 40 4.72 3.49 -4.11
C LEU A 40 4.55 2.40 -5.17
N SER A 41 5.56 2.22 -6.01
CA SER A 41 5.74 1.04 -6.84
C SER A 41 6.70 0.08 -6.14
N VAL A 42 6.31 -1.18 -5.99
CA VAL A 42 7.19 -2.26 -5.51
C VAL A 42 6.81 -3.54 -6.24
N THR A 43 7.80 -4.24 -6.81
CA THR A 43 7.58 -5.35 -7.74
C THR A 43 6.58 -4.98 -8.85
N ASP A 44 5.47 -5.72 -8.98
CA ASP A 44 4.38 -5.48 -9.93
C ASP A 44 3.17 -4.79 -9.27
N MET A 45 3.35 -4.25 -8.07
CA MET A 45 2.27 -3.70 -7.24
C MET A 45 2.38 -2.20 -6.99
N PHE A 46 1.22 -1.55 -6.87
CA PHE A 46 1.10 -0.10 -6.64
C PHE A 46 0.28 0.20 -5.39
N PHE A 47 0.85 0.94 -4.45
CA PHE A 47 0.22 1.27 -3.18
C PHE A 47 0.29 2.77 -2.88
N ASN A 48 -0.85 3.39 -2.61
CA ASN A 48 -0.84 4.72 -2.01
C ASN A 48 -0.60 4.65 -0.49
N ILE A 49 -0.29 5.79 0.12
CA ILE A 49 -0.06 5.91 1.57
C ILE A 49 -1.24 5.40 2.41
N ASP A 50 -2.47 5.70 2.02
CA ASP A 50 -3.66 5.31 2.79
C ASP A 50 -3.85 3.78 2.82
N THR A 51 -3.55 3.10 1.71
CA THR A 51 -3.56 1.64 1.62
C THR A 51 -2.48 1.05 2.54
N MET A 52 -1.23 1.53 2.45
CA MET A 52 -0.15 1.07 3.32
C MET A 52 -0.49 1.25 4.81
N ILE A 53 -1.02 2.41 5.20
CA ILE A 53 -1.46 2.68 6.58
C ILE A 53 -2.57 1.71 6.99
N THR A 54 -3.54 1.45 6.11
CA THR A 54 -4.67 0.57 6.40
C THR A 54 -4.19 -0.87 6.63
N LEU A 55 -3.29 -1.37 5.79
CA LEU A 55 -2.69 -2.70 5.93
C LEU A 55 -1.92 -2.82 7.25
N LEU A 56 -1.07 -1.83 7.57
CA LEU A 56 -0.30 -1.81 8.81
C LEU A 56 -1.19 -1.71 10.05
N LYS A 57 -2.22 -0.87 10.05
CA LYS A 57 -3.13 -0.67 11.20
C LYS A 57 -3.98 -1.89 11.50
N ASN A 58 -4.44 -2.62 10.48
CA ASN A 58 -5.21 -3.85 10.66
C ASN A 58 -4.32 -5.08 10.83
N ASN A 59 -2.99 -4.90 10.76
CA ASN A 59 -2.00 -5.96 10.89
C ASN A 59 -2.28 -7.16 9.97
N LEU A 60 -2.68 -6.91 8.73
CA LEU A 60 -2.90 -7.97 7.76
C LEU A 60 -1.61 -8.76 7.50
N SER A 61 -1.76 -10.01 7.10
CA SER A 61 -0.69 -10.85 6.56
C SER A 61 -0.38 -10.48 5.11
N TYR A 62 0.73 -11.02 4.59
CA TYR A 62 1.05 -10.89 3.17
C TYR A 62 -0.05 -11.51 2.30
N ASP A 63 -0.50 -12.72 2.64
CA ASP A 63 -1.52 -13.44 1.85
C ASP A 63 -2.84 -12.66 1.78
N GLU A 64 -3.30 -12.06 2.90
CA GLU A 64 -4.51 -11.22 2.90
C GLU A 64 -4.34 -9.94 2.07
N MET A 65 -3.13 -9.37 2.04
CA MET A 65 -2.81 -8.20 1.23
C MET A 65 -2.77 -8.56 -0.27
N ASP A 66 -2.11 -9.65 -0.61
CA ASP A 66 -1.98 -10.17 -1.99
C ASP A 66 -3.35 -10.55 -2.56
N ASP A 67 -4.15 -11.29 -1.78
CA ASP A 67 -5.52 -11.66 -2.14
C ASP A 67 -6.37 -10.42 -2.43
N TRP A 68 -6.32 -9.41 -1.56
CA TRP A 68 -7.06 -8.16 -1.79
C TRP A 68 -6.55 -7.45 -3.05
N TYR A 69 -5.24 -7.33 -3.23
CA TYR A 69 -4.65 -6.59 -4.35
C TYR A 69 -5.08 -7.18 -5.69
N TRP A 70 -4.95 -8.50 -5.86
CA TRP A 70 -5.33 -9.17 -7.10
C TRP A 70 -6.85 -9.23 -7.28
N TRP A 71 -7.62 -9.34 -6.19
CA TRP A 71 -9.07 -9.24 -6.26
C TRP A 71 -9.50 -7.85 -6.73
N ASP A 72 -8.94 -6.76 -6.19
CA ASP A 72 -9.27 -5.39 -6.61
C ASP A 72 -8.88 -5.19 -8.08
N LEU A 73 -7.65 -5.54 -8.47
CA LEU A 73 -7.19 -5.39 -9.85
C LEU A 73 -8.10 -6.13 -10.86
N ALA A 74 -8.53 -7.34 -10.54
CA ALA A 74 -9.38 -8.17 -11.42
C ALA A 74 -10.84 -7.70 -11.49
N ASN A 75 -11.35 -7.06 -10.44
CA ASN A 75 -12.77 -6.77 -10.28
C ASN A 75 -13.14 -5.28 -10.28
N HIS A 76 -12.18 -4.35 -10.19
CA HIS A 76 -12.49 -2.92 -10.06
C HIS A 76 -13.39 -2.40 -11.19
N GLU A 77 -13.20 -2.91 -12.42
CA GLU A 77 -14.01 -2.52 -13.59
C GLU A 77 -15.35 -3.27 -13.69
N LYS A 78 -15.44 -4.48 -13.13
CA LYS A 78 -16.58 -5.40 -13.34
C LYS A 78 -17.62 -5.33 -12.22
N GLU A 79 -17.16 -5.32 -10.98
CA GLU A 79 -18.01 -5.39 -9.79
C GLU A 79 -18.10 -4.04 -9.06
N GLY A 80 -17.38 -3.04 -9.56
CA GLY A 80 -17.20 -1.75 -8.93
C GLY A 80 -16.05 -1.76 -7.93
N TYR A 81 -15.48 -0.57 -7.69
CA TYR A 81 -14.35 -0.40 -6.78
C TYR A 81 -14.75 -0.70 -5.32
N MET A 82 -14.08 -1.66 -4.69
CA MET A 82 -14.19 -1.91 -3.25
C MET A 82 -12.84 -1.63 -2.60
N ASN A 83 -12.77 -0.47 -1.93
CA ASN A 83 -11.57 -0.13 -1.16
C ASN A 83 -11.26 -1.18 -0.09
N LEU A 84 -9.97 -1.27 0.27
CA LEU A 84 -9.45 -2.22 1.26
C LEU A 84 -10.23 -2.22 2.59
N LYS A 85 -10.67 -1.05 3.08
CA LYS A 85 -11.41 -0.95 4.34
C LYS A 85 -12.75 -1.70 4.29
N ASN A 86 -13.40 -1.73 3.14
CA ASN A 86 -14.62 -2.50 2.93
C ASN A 86 -14.33 -3.97 2.69
N TYR A 87 -13.25 -4.29 1.95
CA TYR A 87 -12.80 -5.66 1.76
C TYR A 87 -12.55 -6.35 3.10
N ILE A 88 -11.78 -5.72 4.00
CA ILE A 88 -11.51 -6.21 5.35
C ILE A 88 -12.80 -6.52 6.12
N LYS A 89 -13.87 -5.73 5.97
CA LYS A 89 -15.12 -5.93 6.74
C LYS A 89 -16.00 -7.06 6.19
N LEU A 90 -15.88 -7.37 4.91
CA LEU A 90 -16.80 -8.23 4.18
C LEU A 90 -16.19 -9.59 3.84
N LYS A 91 -14.87 -9.68 3.79
CA LYS A 91 -14.12 -10.82 3.24
C LYS A 91 -13.03 -11.35 4.19
N LEU A 92 -12.63 -10.58 5.19
CA LEU A 92 -11.69 -10.97 6.25
C LEU A 92 -12.39 -10.94 7.62
#